data_AF-A0A1Q6PWA4-F1
#
_entry.id   AF-A0A1Q6PWA4-F1
#
_cell.length_a   1.000
_cell.length_b   1.000
_cell.length_c   1.000
_cell.angle_alpha   90.00
_cell.angle_beta   90.00
_cell.angle_gamma   90.00
#
_symmetry.space_group_name_H-M   'P 1'
#
loop_
_entity.id
_entity.type
_entity.pdbx_description
1 polymer ?
#
loop_
_entity_poly.entity_id
_entity_poly.type
_entity_poly.pdbx_seq_one_letter_code
_entity_poly.pdbx_strand_id
1 'polypeptide(L)'
;MPEQNKHYNFFQNKECEYFPCHKGVKEEDFNCLFCYCPLYTLGKHCGGHCTYTESGIKSCQHCTFPHQKKNYDAIIARFREIAAVAARSDREDK
;
A
#
# COMPACT_ATOMS: atom_id res chain seq x y z
N MET A 1 -6.21 -6.00 25.18
CA MET A 1 -6.90 -7.22 24.73
C MET A 1 -5.95 -7.97 23.83
N PRO A 2 -5.79 -9.30 23.94
CA PRO A 2 -4.95 -10.05 23.03
C PRO A 2 -5.54 -9.88 21.63
N GLU A 3 -4.72 -9.42 20.71
CA GLU A 3 -5.08 -9.17 19.31
C GLU A 3 -5.61 -10.47 18.72
N GLN A 4 -6.93 -10.56 18.53
CA GLN A 4 -7.53 -11.72 17.87
C GLN A 4 -6.86 -11.88 16.50
N ASN A 5 -6.55 -13.11 16.12
CA ASN A 5 -5.88 -13.43 14.86
C ASN A 5 -6.88 -13.19 13.71
N LYS A 6 -6.95 -11.95 13.21
CA LYS A 6 -7.93 -11.54 12.20
C LYS A 6 -7.39 -11.84 10.81
N HIS A 7 -8.03 -12.76 10.09
CA HIS A 7 -7.57 -13.18 8.76
C HIS A 7 -7.78 -12.15 7.64
N TYR A 8 -8.48 -11.04 7.90
CA TYR A 8 -8.72 -10.00 6.89
C TYR A 8 -7.53 -9.05 6.68
N ASN A 9 -6.59 -8.99 7.63
CA ASN A 9 -5.54 -7.97 7.64
C ASN A 9 -4.20 -8.45 7.08
N PHE A 10 -4.10 -9.74 6.74
CA PHE A 10 -2.88 -10.36 6.29
C PHE A 10 -3.17 -11.44 5.25
N PHE A 11 -2.46 -11.37 4.13
CA PHE A 11 -2.47 -12.37 3.08
C PHE A 11 -1.06 -12.49 2.51
N GLN A 12 -0.65 -13.70 2.13
CA GLN A 12 0.66 -13.92 1.52
C GLN A 12 0.52 -14.91 0.37
N ASN A 13 0.87 -14.48 -0.84
CA ASN A 13 0.89 -15.34 -2.01
C ASN A 13 2.32 -15.83 -2.30
N LYS A 14 2.77 -16.87 -1.59
CA LYS A 14 4.13 -17.43 -1.75
C LYS A 14 4.39 -18.06 -3.12
N GLU A 15 3.33 -18.46 -3.83
CA GLU A 15 3.42 -19.06 -5.16
C GLU A 15 3.56 -18.02 -6.28
N CYS A 16 3.41 -16.73 -5.97
CA CYS A 16 3.62 -15.66 -6.94
C CYS A 16 5.07 -15.62 -7.43
N GLU A 17 5.25 -15.51 -8.75
CA GLU A 17 6.55 -15.49 -9.43
C GLU A 17 7.43 -14.30 -9.03
N TYR A 18 6.82 -13.27 -8.44
CA TYR A 18 7.49 -12.07 -7.96
C TYR A 18 7.75 -12.10 -6.46
N PHE A 19 7.33 -13.14 -5.73
CA PHE A 19 7.44 -13.17 -4.27
C PHE A 19 8.89 -13.46 -3.79
N PRO A 20 9.43 -12.67 -2.82
CA PRO A 20 8.94 -11.40 -2.31
C PRO A 20 9.22 -10.26 -3.30
N CYS A 21 8.20 -9.45 -3.61
CA CYS A 21 8.33 -8.41 -4.64
C CYS A 21 9.15 -7.19 -4.16
N HIS A 22 9.25 -7.00 -2.85
CA HIS A 22 10.11 -5.99 -2.24
C HIS A 22 11.07 -6.62 -1.23
N LYS A 23 12.33 -6.19 -1.27
CA LYS A 23 13.36 -6.66 -0.33
C LYS A 23 13.28 -5.88 0.98
N GLY A 24 13.77 -6.45 2.08
CA GLY A 24 13.90 -5.79 3.38
C GLY A 24 12.71 -5.95 4.33
N VAL A 25 11.75 -6.81 4.00
CA VAL A 25 10.71 -7.30 4.92
C VAL A 25 10.92 -8.79 5.11
N LYS A 26 10.83 -9.28 6.36
CA LYS A 26 10.91 -10.71 6.64
C LYS A 26 9.73 -11.44 5.99
N GLU A 27 9.96 -12.66 5.51
CA GLU A 27 8.91 -13.43 4.83
C GLU A 27 7.67 -13.63 5.72
N GLU A 28 7.85 -13.89 7.02
CA GLU A 28 6.78 -14.03 8.02
C GLU A 28 5.90 -12.78 8.20
N ASP A 29 6.45 -11.61 7.88
CA ASP A 29 5.78 -10.31 7.98
C ASP A 29 5.35 -9.75 6.63
N PHE A 30 5.68 -10.44 5.52
CA PHE A 30 5.43 -9.95 4.17
C PHE A 30 3.96 -10.09 3.80
N ASN A 31 3.28 -8.96 3.65
CA ASN A 31 1.86 -8.90 3.35
C ASN A 31 1.64 -8.57 1.87
N CYS A 32 0.93 -9.43 1.16
CA CYS A 32 0.52 -9.24 -0.24
C CYS A 32 -0.83 -8.53 -0.39
N LEU A 33 -1.56 -8.28 0.71
CA LEU A 33 -2.91 -7.71 0.67
C LEU A 33 -2.99 -6.37 -0.08
N PHE A 34 -1.94 -5.56 0.01
CA PHE A 34 -1.84 -4.26 -0.65
C PHE A 34 -0.72 -4.21 -1.71
N CYS A 35 -0.47 -5.33 -2.40
CA CYS A 35 0.48 -5.39 -3.52
C CYS A 35 0.24 -4.25 -4.53
N TYR A 36 -1.03 -3.96 -4.84
CA TYR A 36 -1.40 -2.68 -5.45
C TYR A 36 -1.62 -1.65 -4.34
N CYS A 37 -0.70 -0.70 -4.22
CA CYS A 37 -0.71 0.26 -3.11
C CYS A 37 -1.91 1.22 -3.25
N PRO A 38 -2.91 1.15 -2.35
CA PRO A 38 -4.10 2.02 -2.45
C PRO A 38 -3.76 3.49 -2.20
N LEU A 39 -2.61 3.77 -1.58
CA LEU A 39 -2.13 5.11 -1.28
C LEU A 39 -1.45 5.79 -2.48
N TYR A 40 -1.37 5.12 -3.65
CA TYR A 40 -0.65 5.65 -4.80
C TYR A 40 -1.13 7.04 -5.23
N THR A 41 -2.45 7.25 -5.25
CA THR A 41 -3.12 8.49 -5.66
C THR A 41 -2.88 9.66 -4.70
N LEU A 42 -2.38 9.41 -3.49
CA LEU A 42 -2.02 10.45 -2.52
C LEU A 42 -0.66 11.11 -2.83
N GLY A 43 0.02 10.68 -3.89
CA GLY A 43 1.28 11.30 -4.32
C GLY A 43 2.38 11.23 -3.25
N LYS A 44 3.14 12.32 -3.10
CA LYS A 44 4.17 12.46 -2.05
C LYS A 44 3.63 12.39 -0.62
N HIS A 45 2.32 12.61 -0.42
CA HIS A 45 1.69 12.59 0.90
C HIS A 45 1.21 11.19 1.31
N CYS A 46 1.56 10.14 0.54
CA CYS A 46 1.12 8.78 0.83
C CYS A 46 1.75 8.18 2.11
N GLY A 47 2.76 8.81 2.70
CA GLY A 47 3.42 8.36 3.94
C GLY A 47 4.35 7.15 3.77
N GLY A 48 4.47 6.63 2.55
CA GLY A 48 5.42 5.58 2.19
C GLY A 48 6.73 6.16 1.63
N HIS A 49 7.66 5.27 1.27
CA HIS A 49 8.95 5.62 0.67
C HIS A 49 8.87 5.61 -0.87
N CYS A 50 7.95 6.40 -1.44
CA CYS A 50 7.85 6.53 -2.89
C CYS A 50 8.91 7.47 -3.46
N THR A 51 9.34 7.20 -4.69
CA THR A 51 10.17 8.11 -5.49
C THR A 51 9.40 8.53 -6.74
N TYR A 52 9.99 9.42 -7.55
CA TYR A 52 9.45 9.81 -8.84
C TYR A 52 10.53 9.57 -9.90
N THR A 53 10.13 9.05 -11.06
CA THR A 53 11.01 8.93 -12.22
C THR A 53 11.33 10.30 -12.79
N GLU A 54 12.32 10.38 -13.69
CA GLU A 54 12.65 11.60 -14.43
C GLU A 54 11.45 12.14 -15.23
N SER A 55 10.59 11.24 -15.71
CA SER A 55 9.33 11.56 -16.41
C SER A 55 8.17 11.96 -15.48
N GLY A 56 8.41 12.08 -14.16
CA GLY A 56 7.39 12.49 -13.19
C GLY A 56 6.39 11.40 -12.79
N ILE A 57 6.65 10.13 -13.14
CA ILE A 57 5.81 9.01 -12.75
C ILE A 57 6.19 8.57 -11.33
N LYS A 58 5.20 8.44 -10.44
CA LYS A 58 5.44 7.96 -9.07
C LYS A 58 5.85 6.48 -9.10
N SER A 59 6.94 6.15 -8.43
CA SER A 59 7.46 4.79 -8.31
C SER A 59 7.44 4.31 -6.86
N CYS A 60 6.96 3.09 -6.66
CA CYS A 60 6.94 2.40 -5.36
C CYS A 60 7.87 1.18 -5.32
N GLN A 61 8.74 1.01 -6.31
CA GLN A 61 9.61 -0.18 -6.46
C GLN A 61 10.54 -0.44 -5.25
N HIS A 62 10.80 0.60 -4.44
CA HIS A 62 11.63 0.49 -3.22
C HIS A 62 10.83 0.76 -1.93
N CYS A 63 9.50 0.84 -2.02
CA CYS A 63 8.63 1.12 -0.88
C CYS A 63 8.09 -0.19 -0.29
N THR A 64 8.50 -0.52 0.94
CA THR A 64 8.00 -1.71 1.66
C THR A 64 6.77 -1.43 2.51
N PHE A 65 6.31 -0.18 2.58
CA PHE A 65 5.23 0.24 3.48
C PHE A 65 3.95 -0.62 3.38
N PRO A 66 3.40 -0.91 2.19
CA PRO A 66 2.20 -1.77 2.08
C PRO A 66 2.47 -3.25 2.37
N HIS A 67 3.74 -3.67 2.36
CA HIS A 67 4.14 -5.05 2.53
C HIS A 67 4.50 -5.42 3.97
N GLN A 68 4.49 -4.47 4.90
CA GLN A 68 4.69 -4.77 6.31
C GLN A 68 3.35 -5.10 6.98
N LYS A 69 3.21 -6.31 7.51
CA LYS A 69 2.01 -6.78 8.24
C LYS A 69 1.43 -5.74 9.22
N LYS A 70 2.31 -5.11 10.02
CA LYS A 70 1.92 -4.11 11.04
C LYS A 70 1.26 -2.84 10.49
N ASN A 71 1.35 -2.57 9.18
CA ASN A 71 0.87 -1.32 8.59
C ASN A 71 -0.58 -1.40 8.09
N TYR A 72 -1.27 -2.52 8.27
CA TYR A 72 -2.67 -2.67 7.81
C TYR A 72 -3.56 -1.52 8.30
N ASP A 73 -3.60 -1.27 9.61
CA ASP A 73 -4.48 -0.25 10.19
C ASP A 73 -4.09 1.16 9.71
N ALA A 74 -2.78 1.41 9.54
CA ALA A 74 -2.28 2.68 9.03
C ALA A 74 -2.72 2.94 7.58
N ILE A 75 -2.81 1.91 6.75
CA ILE A 75 -3.29 2.02 5.36
C ILE A 75 -4.80 2.25 5.33
N ILE A 76 -5.56 1.48 6.11
CA ILE A 76 -7.01 1.61 6.18
C ILE A 76 -7.45 2.97 6.72
N ALA A 77 -6.74 3.52 7.71
CA ALA A 77 -7.02 4.85 8.28
C ALA A 77 -7.00 5.97 7.22
N ARG A 78 -6.29 5.77 6.11
CA ARG A 78 -6.13 6.74 5.00
C ARG A 78 -7.25 6.65 3.96
N PHE A 79 -8.21 5.73 4.11
CA PHE A 79 -9.26 5.51 3.11
C PHE A 79 -10.06 6.77 2.78
N ARG A 80 -10.37 7.60 3.78
CA ARG A 80 -11.10 8.87 3.58
C ARG A 80 -10.37 9.83 2.64
N GLU A 81 -9.04 9.86 2.70
CA GLU A 81 -8.23 10.70 1.82
C GLU A 81 -8.25 10.19 0.38
N ILE A 82 -8.16 8.87 0.20
CA ILE A 82 -8.28 8.23 -1.13
C ILE A 82 -9.66 8.52 -1.73
N ALA A 83 -10.73 8.32 -0.96
CA ALA A 83 -12.11 8.59 -1.40
C ALA A 83 -12.30 10.08 -1.78
N ALA A 84 -11.64 10.99 -1.07
CA ALA A 84 -11.69 12.41 -1.42
C ALA A 84 -10.98 12.73 -2.74
N VAL A 85 -9.93 11.99 -3.13
CA VAL A 85 -9.31 12.15 -4.46
C VAL A 85 -10.30 11.75 -5.56
N ALA A 86 -10.94 10.58 -5.42
CA ALA A 86 -11.94 10.12 -6.39
C ALA A 86 -13.10 11.13 -6.53
N ALA A 87 -13.65 11.59 -5.40
CA ALA A 87 -14.75 12.56 -5.40
C ALA A 87 -14.39 13.93 -6.00
N ARG A 88 -13.11 14.32 -6.06
CA ARG A 88 -12.68 15.53 -6.76
C ARG A 88 -12.62 15.31 -8.28
N SER A 89 -12.09 14.17 -8.71
CA SER A 89 -12.05 13.77 -10.13
C SER A 89 -13.46 13.81 -10.74
N ASP A 90 -14.44 13.20 -10.08
CA ASP A 90 -15.83 13.15 -10.56
C ASP A 90 -16.52 14.52 -10.68
N ARG A 91 -15.99 15.55 -10.00
CA ARG A 91 -16.50 16.93 -10.07
C ARG A 91 -15.84 17.74 -11.15
N GLU A 92 -14.57 17.46 -11.44
CA GLU A 92 -13.79 18.12 -12.50
C GLU A 92 -14.22 17.65 -13.90
N ASP A 93 -14.75 16.42 -13.99
CA ASP A 93 -15.32 15.84 -15.21
C ASP A 93 -16.74 16.34 -15.54
N LYS A 94 -17.33 17.22 -14.71
CA LYS A 94 -18.66 17.82 -14.90
C LYS A 94 -18.57 19.30 -15.29
#